data_AF-A0A160LI35-F1
#
_entry.id   AF-A0A160LI35-F1
#
_cell.length_a   1.000
_cell.length_b   1.000
_cell.length_c   1.000
_cell.angle_alpha   90.00
_cell.angle_beta   90.00
_cell.angle_gamma   90.00
#
_symmetry.space_group_name_H-M   'P 1'
#
loop_
_entity.id
_entity.type
_entity.pdbx_description
1 polymer ?
#
loop_
_entity_poly.entity_id
_entity_poly.type
_entity_poly.pdbx_seq_one_letter_code
_entity_poly.pdbx_strand_id
1 'polypeptide(L)'
;MKRIGGNIMSMTKEELIEEIKVSLPNPDLLRVVTFAGIELNDRVIVLKSKSDFRYTDLKNQWIKYNKSYQEEHNPKELLKKNVVFTSDVLSRRGKEALRKLEELMK
;
A
#
# COMPACT_ATOMS: atom_id res chain seq x y z
N MET A 1 24.86 17.94 -10.74
CA MET A 1 24.94 16.87 -9.71
C MET A 1 23.64 16.85 -8.92
N LYS A 2 22.83 15.78 -8.99
CA LYS A 2 21.75 15.53 -8.03
C LYS A 2 21.77 14.06 -7.64
N ARG A 3 22.39 13.76 -6.50
CA ARG A 3 22.25 12.46 -5.84
C ARG A 3 20.87 12.45 -5.19
N ILE A 4 19.90 11.79 -5.83
CA ILE A 4 18.59 11.54 -5.21
C ILE A 4 18.67 10.17 -4.53
N GLY A 5 19.52 10.08 -3.51
CA GLY A 5 19.46 9.01 -2.53
C GLY A 5 18.66 9.54 -1.35
N GLY A 6 17.32 9.46 -1.44
CA GLY A 6 16.44 9.90 -0.38
C GLY A 6 16.79 9.16 0.90
N ASN A 7 17.33 9.87 1.88
CA ASN A 7 17.67 9.30 3.17
C ASN A 7 16.36 9.06 3.92
N ILE A 8 15.91 7.80 3.95
CA ILE A 8 14.64 7.40 4.58
C ILE A 8 14.66 7.70 6.10
N MET A 9 15.77 8.16 6.69
CA MET A 9 15.90 8.42 8.14
C MET A 9 15.15 9.65 8.66
N SER A 10 14.63 10.53 7.78
CA SER A 10 13.94 11.76 8.18
C SER A 10 12.51 11.90 7.65
N MET A 11 11.92 10.82 7.13
CA MET A 11 10.60 10.88 6.49
C MET A 11 9.47 10.93 7.51
N THR A 12 8.47 11.77 7.26
CA THR A 12 7.22 11.79 8.04
C THR A 12 6.36 10.55 7.77
N LYS A 13 5.32 10.36 8.59
CA LYS A 13 4.34 9.28 8.40
C LYS A 13 3.72 9.34 7.00
N GLU A 14 3.33 10.52 6.56
CA GLU A 14 2.70 10.74 5.26
C GLU A 14 3.68 10.46 4.12
N GLU A 15 4.93 10.88 4.25
CA GLU A 15 5.98 10.60 3.27
C GLU A 15 6.29 9.10 3.16
N LEU A 16 6.31 8.39 4.28
CA LEU A 16 6.47 6.93 4.28
C LEU A 16 5.27 6.22 3.63
N ILE A 17 4.05 6.71 3.84
CA ILE A 17 2.85 6.19 3.18
C ILE A 17 2.91 6.43 1.67
N GLU A 18 3.33 7.61 1.22
CA GLU A 18 3.54 7.88 -0.20
C GLU A 18 4.64 7.00 -0.79
N GLU A 19 5.73 6.78 -0.05
CA GLU A 19 6.79 5.86 -0.44
C GLU A 19 6.26 4.42 -0.63
N ILE A 20 5.42 3.95 0.30
CA ILE A 20 4.77 2.64 0.17
C ILE A 20 3.90 2.58 -1.10
N LYS A 21 3.13 3.64 -1.41
CA LYS A 21 2.30 3.67 -2.63
C LYS A 21 3.11 3.59 -3.91
N VAL A 22 4.19 4.37 -4.02
CA VAL A 22 5.04 4.37 -5.23
C VAL A 22 5.88 3.10 -5.36
N SER A 23 6.08 2.38 -4.25
CA SER A 23 6.84 1.13 -4.23
C SER A 23 6.06 -0.11 -4.69
N LEU A 24 4.79 0.06 -5.04
CA LEU A 24 3.97 -0.98 -5.66
C LEU A 24 4.45 -1.27 -7.09
N PRO A 25 4.30 -2.52 -7.55
CA PRO A 25 4.81 -2.97 -8.85
C PRO A 25 4.02 -2.37 -10.01
N ASN A 26 2.77 -1.99 -9.76
CA ASN A 26 1.93 -1.31 -10.72
C ASN A 26 1.02 -0.28 -10.01
N PRO A 27 1.07 1.01 -10.35
CA PRO A 27 0.23 2.04 -9.74
C PRO A 27 -1.28 1.79 -9.94
N ASP A 28 -1.66 1.05 -10.99
CA ASP A 28 -3.06 0.70 -11.23
C ASP A 28 -3.64 -0.21 -10.14
N LEU A 29 -2.80 -0.95 -9.39
CA LEU A 29 -3.26 -1.75 -8.24
C LEU A 29 -3.93 -0.87 -7.17
N LEU A 30 -3.48 0.37 -6.99
CA LEU A 30 -4.17 1.35 -6.13
C LEU A 30 -5.29 2.07 -6.88
N ARG A 31 -5.14 2.31 -8.18
CA ARG A 31 -6.09 3.13 -8.94
C ARG A 31 -7.46 2.46 -9.06
N VAL A 32 -7.49 1.16 -9.33
CA VAL A 32 -8.72 0.42 -9.67
C VAL A 32 -9.53 -0.04 -8.46
N VAL A 33 -8.93 -0.05 -7.28
CA VAL A 33 -9.58 -0.51 -6.03
C VAL A 33 -10.43 0.59 -5.41
N THR A 34 -11.47 0.19 -4.68
CA THR A 34 -12.36 1.10 -3.94
C THR A 34 -11.67 1.58 -2.66
N PHE A 35 -11.06 0.64 -1.93
CA PHE A 35 -10.26 0.87 -0.74
C PHE A 35 -8.96 0.10 -0.86
N ALA A 36 -7.86 0.69 -0.40
CA ALA A 36 -6.58 0.03 -0.26
C ALA A 36 -6.03 0.27 1.15
N GLY A 37 -5.63 -0.82 1.79
CA GLY A 37 -4.74 -0.78 2.93
C GLY A 37 -3.55 -1.70 2.73
N ILE A 38 -2.55 -1.57 3.60
CA ILE A 38 -1.45 -2.51 3.73
C ILE A 38 -1.39 -3.04 5.15
N GLU A 39 -1.15 -4.35 5.27
CA GLU A 39 -0.97 -5.04 6.53
C GLU A 39 0.35 -4.62 7.19
N LEU A 40 0.28 -4.25 8.46
CA LEU A 40 1.40 -3.89 9.31
C LEU A 40 1.17 -4.52 10.70
N ASN A 41 1.72 -5.71 10.92
CA ASN A 41 1.42 -6.58 12.07
C ASN A 41 -0.11 -6.72 12.24
N ASP A 42 -0.64 -6.37 13.42
CA ASP A 42 -2.07 -6.47 13.74
C ASP A 42 -2.90 -5.25 13.27
N ARG A 43 -2.34 -4.40 12.40
CA ARG A 43 -2.98 -3.15 11.93
C ARG A 43 -3.01 -3.08 10.41
N VAL A 44 -3.95 -2.30 9.90
CA VAL A 44 -4.04 -1.95 8.47
C VAL A 44 -3.80 -0.46 8.32
N ILE A 45 -2.78 -0.10 7.53
CA ILE A 45 -2.50 1.30 7.18
C ILE A 45 -3.27 1.63 5.89
N VAL A 46 -4.06 2.69 5.92
CA VAL A 46 -4.83 3.14 4.76
C VAL A 46 -3.89 3.74 3.72
N LEU A 47 -3.88 3.17 2.52
CA LEU A 47 -3.20 3.74 1.34
C LEU A 47 -4.19 4.53 0.48
N LYS A 48 -5.44 4.06 0.39
CA LYS A 48 -6.48 4.74 -0.38
C LYS A 48 -7.82 4.52 0.29
N SER A 49 -8.51 5.62 0.57
CA SER A 49 -9.93 5.63 0.93
C SER A 49 -10.67 6.54 -0.03
N LYS A 50 -11.79 6.07 -0.58
CA LYS A 50 -12.74 6.98 -1.24
C LYS A 50 -13.43 7.81 -0.16
N SER A 51 -13.50 9.12 -0.33
CA SER A 51 -14.03 10.08 0.66
C SER A 51 -15.45 9.77 1.14
N ASP A 52 -16.24 9.11 0.30
CA ASP A 52 -17.64 8.73 0.57
C ASP A 52 -17.82 7.24 0.90
N PHE A 53 -16.75 6.51 1.19
CA PHE A 53 -16.85 5.07 1.50
C PHE A 53 -17.45 4.86 2.89
N ARG A 54 -18.68 4.34 2.93
CA ARG A 54 -19.29 3.80 4.15
C ARG A 54 -18.96 2.32 4.24
N TYR A 55 -18.44 1.86 5.38
CA TYR A 55 -18.21 0.43 5.67
C TYR A 55 -19.44 -0.47 5.46
N THR A 56 -20.64 0.13 5.40
CA THR A 56 -21.93 -0.53 5.18
C THR A 56 -22.19 -0.92 3.72
N ASP A 57 -21.32 -0.56 2.78
CA ASP A 57 -21.48 -0.92 1.36
C ASP A 57 -21.02 -2.38 1.12
N LEU A 58 -21.83 -3.31 1.65
CA LEU A 58 -21.62 -4.77 1.69
C LEU A 58 -21.44 -5.44 0.32
N LYS A 59 -21.54 -4.69 -0.79
CA LYS A 59 -21.26 -5.18 -2.14
C LYS A 59 -19.75 -5.31 -2.42
N ASN A 60 -18.89 -4.64 -1.65
CA ASN A 60 -17.46 -4.62 -1.91
C ASN A 60 -16.74 -5.69 -1.08
N GLN A 61 -16.35 -6.78 -1.72
CA GLN A 61 -15.59 -7.86 -1.09
C GLN A 61 -14.21 -7.35 -0.64
N TRP A 62 -13.86 -7.67 0.59
CA TRP A 62 -12.50 -7.51 1.13
C TRP A 62 -11.64 -8.67 0.66
N ILE A 63 -10.50 -8.35 0.04
CA ILE A 63 -9.54 -9.35 -0.42
C ILE A 63 -8.15 -9.05 0.14
N LYS A 64 -7.47 -10.10 0.60
CA LYS A 64 -6.04 -10.05 0.91
C LYS A 64 -5.26 -10.27 -0.38
N TYR A 65 -4.34 -9.37 -0.70
CA TYR A 65 -3.50 -9.45 -1.90
C TYR A 65 -2.04 -9.62 -1.50
N ASN A 66 -1.55 -10.83 -1.65
CA ASN A 66 -0.23 -11.27 -1.21
C ASN A 66 0.69 -11.73 -2.35
N LYS A 67 0.35 -11.37 -3.58
CA LYS A 67 1.19 -11.66 -4.75
C LYS A 67 2.50 -10.88 -4.63
N SER A 68 3.63 -11.58 -4.76
CA SER A 68 4.98 -11.02 -4.62
C SER A 68 5.26 -9.98 -5.71
N TYR A 69 6.08 -8.97 -5.40
CA TYR A 69 6.46 -7.89 -6.32
C TYR A 69 6.98 -8.34 -7.69
N GLN A 70 7.61 -9.53 -7.77
CA GLN A 70 8.19 -10.07 -9.02
C GLN A 70 7.19 -10.84 -9.88
N GLU A 71 6.02 -11.15 -9.36
CA GLU A 71 5.01 -11.90 -10.09
C GLU A 71 4.24 -11.00 -11.07
N GLU A 72 3.52 -11.62 -12.01
CA GLU A 72 2.68 -10.87 -12.94
C GLU A 72 1.42 -10.34 -12.23
N HIS A 73 1.26 -9.02 -12.23
CA HIS A 73 0.13 -8.35 -11.59
C HIS A 73 -0.96 -7.98 -12.61
N ASN A 74 -2.19 -8.39 -12.34
CA ASN A 74 -3.36 -8.05 -13.13
C ASN A 74 -4.34 -7.17 -12.33
N PRO A 75 -4.29 -5.83 -12.47
CA PRO A 75 -5.17 -4.92 -11.73
C PRO A 75 -6.66 -5.18 -11.96
N LYS A 76 -7.06 -5.79 -13.08
CA LYS A 76 -8.48 -6.07 -13.37
C LYS A 76 -9.12 -7.00 -12.34
N GLU A 77 -8.34 -7.88 -11.70
CA GLU A 77 -8.80 -8.77 -10.64
C GLU A 77 -9.22 -8.02 -9.37
N LEU A 78 -8.71 -6.79 -9.19
CA LEU A 78 -8.94 -5.95 -8.02
C LEU A 78 -9.98 -4.85 -8.25
N LEU A 79 -10.51 -4.76 -9.47
CA LEU A 79 -11.42 -3.69 -9.87
C LEU A 79 -12.61 -3.55 -8.90
N LYS A 80 -12.77 -2.36 -8.32
CA LYS A 80 -13.84 -1.99 -7.37
C LYS A 80 -13.86 -2.80 -6.06
N LYS A 81 -12.83 -3.61 -5.77
CA LYS A 81 -12.73 -4.35 -4.50
C LYS A 81 -12.10 -3.51 -3.39
N ASN A 82 -12.27 -3.96 -2.16
CA ASN A 82 -11.51 -3.47 -1.02
C ASN A 82 -10.31 -4.39 -0.83
N VAL A 83 -9.10 -3.84 -0.84
CA VAL A 83 -7.88 -4.64 -0.87
C VAL A 83 -7.00 -4.34 0.34
N VAL A 84 -6.51 -5.40 0.97
CA VAL A 84 -5.43 -5.33 1.96
C VAL A 84 -4.19 -6.00 1.35
N PHE A 85 -3.19 -5.21 1.04
CA PHE A 85 -1.90 -5.67 0.55
C PHE A 85 -1.06 -6.27 1.68
N THR A 86 -0.27 -7.31 1.40
CA THR A 86 0.82 -7.73 2.29
C THR A 86 2.11 -6.99 1.93
N SER A 87 3.12 -7.06 2.80
CA SER A 87 4.43 -6.48 2.50
C SER A 87 5.11 -7.13 1.29
N ASP A 88 4.73 -8.35 0.89
CA ASP A 88 5.29 -9.07 -0.26
C ASP A 88 5.07 -8.37 -1.59
N VAL A 89 3.97 -7.61 -1.70
CA VAL A 89 3.66 -6.85 -2.91
C VAL A 89 4.63 -5.68 -3.10
N LEU A 90 5.38 -5.27 -2.07
CA LEU A 90 6.23 -4.09 -2.14
C LEU A 90 7.63 -4.42 -2.68
N SER A 91 8.23 -3.45 -3.37
CA SER A 91 9.67 -3.47 -3.63
C SER A 91 10.47 -3.38 -2.34
N ARG A 92 11.79 -3.61 -2.41
CA ARG A 92 12.69 -3.47 -1.25
C ARG A 92 12.53 -2.10 -0.56
N ARG A 93 12.45 -1.02 -1.34
CA ARG A 93 12.30 0.35 -0.81
C ARG A 93 10.98 0.52 -0.06
N GLY A 94 9.90 -0.08 -0.58
CA GLY A 94 8.61 -0.10 0.11
C GLY A 94 8.65 -0.86 1.43
N LYS A 95 9.30 -2.03 1.46
CA LYS A 95 9.47 -2.80 2.69
C LYS A 95 10.26 -2.03 3.75
N GLU A 96 11.30 -1.30 3.34
CA GLU A 96 12.05 -0.41 4.24
C GLU A 96 11.18 0.73 4.78
N ALA A 97 10.38 1.37 3.92
CA ALA A 97 9.45 2.42 4.35
C ALA A 97 8.39 1.88 5.33
N LEU A 98 7.84 0.69 5.05
CA LEU A 98 6.87 0.02 5.93
C LEU A 98 7.47 -0.30 7.30
N ARG A 99 8.71 -0.79 7.36
CA ARG A 99 9.41 -1.03 8.63
C ARG A 99 9.60 0.24 9.44
N LYS A 100 9.97 1.36 8.81
CA LYS A 100 10.10 2.64 9.53
C LYS A 100 8.78 3.19 10.00
N LEU A 101 7.74 3.02 9.19
CA LEU A 101 6.38 3.37 9.60
C LEU A 101 5.97 2.57 10.85
N GLU A 102 6.33 1.29 10.91
CA GLU A 102 6.16 0.46 12.10
C GLU A 102 6.92 1.00 13.32
N GLU A 103 8.19 1.35 13.15
CA GLU A 103 9.04 1.94 14.20
C GLU A 103 8.45 3.26 14.75
N LEU A 104 7.87 4.11 13.89
CA LEU A 104 7.22 5.37 14.28
C LEU A 104 5.87 5.18 14.99
N MET A 105 5.24 4.02 14.85
CA MET A 105 3.91 3.71 15.40
C MET A 105 3.94 2.85 16.66
N LYS A 106 5.14 2.48 17.12
CA LYS A 106 5.42 1.84 18.42
C LYS A 106 5.50 2.91 19.51
#